data_AF-A0AAN9GGQ7-F1
#
_entry.id   AF-A0AAN9GGQ7-F1
#
_cell.length_a   1.000
_cell.length_b   1.000
_cell.length_c   1.000
_cell.angle_alpha   90.00
_cell.angle_beta   90.00
_cell.angle_gamma   90.00
#
_symmetry.space_group_name_H-M   'P 1'
#
loop_
_entity.id
_entity.type
_entity.pdbx_description
1 polymer ?
#
loop_
_entity_poly.entity_id
_entity_poly.type
_entity_poly.pdbx_seq_one_letter_code
_entity_poly.pdbx_strand_id
1 'polypeptide(L)'
;MHTVTKDTFEVKLDANTGRQYLYKKDELTKNHRDDSEGYTGFMPATGTHDCPVSTFLKYIEKLHPESERLWCYPRDSFHDEDTTWYTCKPVGKHGLQQFLPKLSKQCGLSQIYTNHSIRATSATVLHRAAIQSVTGHKSLVYGIT
;
A
#
# COMPACT_ATOMS: atom_id res chain seq x y z
N MET A 1 18.31 -6.13 0.62
CA MET A 1 16.90 -5.71 0.71
C MET A 1 16.92 -4.18 0.60
N HIS A 2 16.33 -3.61 -0.45
CA HIS A 2 16.38 -2.16 -0.67
C HIS A 2 15.75 -1.43 0.52
N THR A 3 16.43 -0.40 1.00
CA THR A 3 15.98 0.47 2.08
C THR A 3 14.85 1.34 1.56
N VAL A 4 13.64 1.18 2.08
CA VAL A 4 12.50 2.04 1.73
C VAL A 4 12.49 3.26 2.65
N THR A 5 12.57 4.44 2.07
CA THR A 5 12.55 5.75 2.74
C THR A 5 11.25 6.49 2.45
N LYS A 6 11.05 7.63 3.14
CA LYS A 6 9.91 8.53 2.88
C LYS A 6 9.85 8.97 1.42
N ASP A 7 11.01 9.17 0.79
CA ASP A 7 11.14 9.65 -0.59
C ASP A 7 10.99 8.59 -1.67
N THR A 8 10.91 7.30 -1.30
CA THR A 8 10.71 6.18 -2.23
C THR A 8 9.36 6.28 -2.95
N PHE A 9 8.39 6.99 -2.39
CA PHE A 9 7.07 7.19 -2.98
C PHE A 9 6.81 8.67 -3.23
N GLU A 10 5.98 8.96 -4.23
CA GLU A 10 5.60 10.32 -4.59
C GLU A 10 4.13 10.38 -5.00
N VAL A 11 3.50 11.50 -4.67
CA VAL A 11 2.14 11.83 -5.10
C VAL A 11 2.23 12.80 -6.27
N LYS A 12 1.59 12.46 -7.39
CA LYS A 12 1.48 13.33 -8.58
C LYS A 12 0.03 13.60 -8.94
N LEU A 13 -0.20 14.69 -9.66
CA LEU A 13 -1.49 15.03 -10.25
C LEU A 13 -1.51 14.53 -11.70
N ASP A 14 -2.50 13.73 -12.05
CA ASP A 14 -2.77 13.39 -13.44
C ASP A 14 -3.45 14.57 -14.13
N ALA A 15 -2.78 15.13 -15.14
CA ALA A 15 -3.27 16.28 -15.90
C ALA A 15 -4.54 15.97 -16.69
N ASN A 16 -4.80 14.71 -17.05
CA ASN A 16 -5.95 14.32 -17.84
C ASN A 16 -7.21 14.17 -16.98
N THR A 17 -7.08 13.57 -15.81
CA THR A 17 -8.21 13.28 -14.91
C THR A 17 -8.36 14.31 -13.79
N GLY A 18 -7.35 15.15 -13.56
CA GLY A 18 -7.28 16.05 -12.42
C GLY A 18 -7.16 15.34 -11.07
N ARG A 19 -6.85 14.03 -11.06
CA ARG A 19 -6.79 13.22 -9.83
C ARG A 19 -5.36 12.99 -9.40
N GLN A 20 -5.16 13.00 -8.08
CA GLN A 20 -3.87 12.62 -7.50
C GLN A 20 -3.68 11.10 -7.57
N TYR A 21 -2.44 10.66 -7.68
CA TYR A 21 -2.06 9.25 -7.56
C TYR A 21 -0.71 9.12 -6.85
N LEU A 22 -0.60 8.06 -6.05
CA LEU A 22 0.63 7.67 -5.36
C LEU A 22 1.35 6.60 -6.19
N TYR A 23 2.64 6.77 -6.44
CA TYR A 23 3.45 5.78 -7.13
C TYR A 23 4.80 5.62 -6.46
N LYS A 24 5.42 4.46 -6.67
CA LYS A 24 6.79 4.20 -6.22
C LYS A 24 7.76 4.74 -7.26
N LYS A 25 8.74 5.55 -6.86
CA LYS A 25 9.86 5.92 -7.75
C LYS A 25 10.66 4.66 -8.07
N ASP A 26 10.94 4.43 -9.35
CA ASP A 26 11.80 3.31 -9.74
C ASP A 26 13.26 3.67 -9.43
N GLU A 27 13.95 2.81 -8.67
CA GLU A 27 15.38 2.98 -8.35
C GLU A 27 16.29 2.26 -9.36
N LEU A 28 15.74 1.65 -10.41
CA LEU A 28 16.54 0.90 -11.37
C LEU A 28 16.96 1.77 -12.55
N THR A 29 18.26 2.08 -12.54
CA THR A 29 19.07 2.38 -13.72
C THR A 29 18.65 1.49 -14.90
N LYS A 30 18.36 2.13 -16.03
CA LYS A 30 18.34 1.50 -17.36
C LYS A 30 19.52 0.53 -17.45
N ASN A 31 19.25 -0.77 -17.37
CA ASN A 31 19.94 -1.86 -18.06
C ASN A 31 19.43 -3.20 -17.50
N HIS A 32 18.89 -4.03 -18.39
CA HIS A 32 18.41 -5.39 -18.18
C HIS A 32 17.03 -5.59 -17.52
N ARG A 33 15.96 -5.34 -18.29
CA ARG A 33 14.78 -6.23 -18.29
C ARG A 33 14.26 -6.39 -19.71
N ASP A 34 14.75 -7.46 -20.33
CA ASP A 34 14.02 -8.22 -21.34
C ASP A 34 12.89 -8.99 -20.62
N ASP A 35 11.70 -8.98 -21.20
CA ASP A 35 10.44 -9.65 -20.80
C ASP A 35 9.95 -9.55 -19.34
N SER A 36 9.11 -8.54 -19.09
CA SER A 36 7.80 -8.61 -18.40
C SER A 36 7.42 -7.21 -17.90
N GLU A 37 6.57 -6.54 -18.69
CA GLU A 37 5.67 -5.43 -18.33
C GLU A 37 5.88 -4.87 -16.91
N GLY A 38 6.80 -3.92 -16.78
CA GLY A 38 7.07 -3.17 -15.55
C GLY A 38 5.90 -2.26 -15.19
N TYR A 39 4.80 -2.84 -14.70
CA TYR A 39 3.75 -2.09 -14.03
C TYR A 39 4.33 -1.53 -12.72
N THR A 40 4.82 -0.30 -12.76
CA THR A 40 4.98 0.48 -11.54
C THR A 40 3.57 0.70 -10.99
N GLY A 41 3.19 -0.08 -9.97
CA GLY A 41 1.86 0.00 -9.40
C GLY A 41 1.59 1.43 -8.90
N PHE A 42 0.55 2.07 -9.43
CA PHE A 42 0.06 3.35 -8.94
C PHE A 42 -1.25 3.15 -8.17
N MET A 43 -1.47 3.98 -7.15
CA MET A 43 -2.68 4.00 -6.34
C MET A 43 -3.37 5.35 -6.55
N PRO A 44 -4.46 5.42 -7.34
CA PRO A 44 -5.16 6.67 -7.56
C PRO A 44 -5.92 7.10 -6.30
N ALA A 45 -6.10 8.41 -6.14
CA ALA A 45 -6.99 8.97 -5.13
C ALA A 45 -8.43 8.54 -5.44
N THR A 46 -9.07 7.88 -4.48
CA THR A 46 -10.44 7.36 -4.63
C THR A 46 -11.49 8.36 -4.14
N GLY A 47 -11.10 9.34 -3.31
CA GLY A 47 -12.03 10.26 -2.65
C GLY A 47 -12.90 9.60 -1.57
N THR A 48 -12.59 8.36 -1.18
CA THR A 48 -13.29 7.61 -0.12
C THR A 48 -12.56 7.76 1.22
N HIS A 49 -13.20 7.31 2.31
CA HIS A 49 -12.57 7.25 3.64
C HIS A 49 -11.21 6.53 3.61
N ASP A 50 -11.12 5.43 2.84
CA ASP A 50 -9.91 4.61 2.71
C ASP A 50 -9.03 5.03 1.52
N CYS A 51 -9.03 6.32 1.17
CA CYS A 51 -8.27 6.84 0.05
C CYS A 51 -6.76 6.58 0.23
N PRO A 52 -6.09 5.86 -0.67
CA PRO A 52 -4.70 5.47 -0.48
C PRO A 52 -3.76 6.68 -0.45
N VAL A 53 -4.05 7.71 -1.26
CA VAL A 53 -3.26 8.96 -1.29
C VAL A 53 -3.40 9.71 0.03
N SER A 54 -4.64 9.93 0.51
CA SER A 54 -4.89 10.66 1.75
C SER A 54 -4.32 9.93 2.97
N THR A 55 -4.48 8.60 3.03
CA THR A 55 -3.92 7.77 4.10
C THR A 55 -2.40 7.80 4.10
N PHE A 56 -1.76 7.74 2.92
CA PHE A 56 -0.31 7.84 2.82
C PHE A 56 0.21 9.22 3.27
N LEU A 57 -0.41 10.31 2.81
CA LEU A 57 -0.01 11.66 3.22
C LEU A 57 -0.16 11.86 4.72
N LYS A 58 -1.27 11.41 5.31
CA LYS A 58 -1.49 11.43 6.76
C LYS A 58 -0.44 10.61 7.50
N TYR A 59 -0.05 9.45 6.97
CA TYR A 59 1.01 8.63 7.55
C TYR A 59 2.34 9.40 7.58
N ILE A 60 2.74 10.00 6.46
CA ILE A 60 3.98 10.77 6.35
C ILE A 60 3.97 11.98 7.30
N GLU A 61 2.85 12.70 7.39
CA GLU A 61 2.69 13.85 8.30
C GLU A 61 2.91 13.46 9.76
N LYS A 62 2.43 12.27 10.18
CA LYS A 62 2.51 11.79 11.57
C LYS A 62 3.79 11.01 11.88
N LEU A 63 4.69 10.83 10.91
CA LEU A 63 6.01 10.22 11.15
C LEU A 63 6.88 11.16 11.97
N HIS A 64 7.79 10.59 12.77
CA HIS A 64 8.81 11.37 13.44
C HIS A 64 9.63 12.19 12.42
N PRO A 65 9.87 13.50 12.66
CA PRO A 65 10.60 14.36 11.72
C PRO A 65 11.98 13.80 11.34
N GLU A 66 12.70 13.27 12.32
CA GLU A 66 14.04 12.69 12.13
C GLU A 66 14.05 11.29 11.49
N SER A 67 12.89 10.65 11.30
CA SER A 67 12.87 9.34 10.68
C SER A 67 13.13 9.44 9.18
N GLU A 68 14.15 8.77 8.66
CA GLU A 68 14.35 8.63 7.21
C GLU A 68 13.60 7.42 6.64
N ARG A 69 13.27 6.46 7.51
CA ARG A 69 12.67 5.18 7.15
C ARG A 69 11.17 5.34 7.00
N LEU A 70 10.60 4.67 6.00
CA LEU A 70 9.16 4.73 5.80
C LEU A 70 8.43 4.00 6.92
N TRP A 71 8.82 2.75 7.21
CA TRP A 71 8.11 1.92 8.18
C TRP A 71 8.69 2.06 9.58
N CYS A 72 7.93 2.71 10.47
CA CYS A 72 8.32 2.96 11.86
C CYS A 72 7.30 2.38 12.85
N TYR A 73 7.77 2.04 14.05
CA TYR A 73 6.88 1.58 15.13
C TYR A 73 6.00 2.74 15.62
N PRO A 74 4.71 2.50 15.89
CA PRO A 74 3.86 3.50 16.55
C PRO A 74 4.37 3.78 17.96
N ARG A 75 4.04 4.94 18.50
CA ARG A 75 4.22 5.24 19.93
C ARG A 75 3.27 4.38 20.75
N ASP A 76 3.65 4.08 21.99
CA ASP A 76 2.83 3.29 22.91
C ASP A 76 1.48 3.98 23.23
N SER A 77 1.46 5.31 23.17
CA SER A 77 0.25 6.12 23.24
C SER A 77 0.42 7.38 22.38
N PHE A 78 -0.68 7.79 21.74
CA PHE A 78 -0.81 9.05 21.01
C PHE A 78 -2.28 9.48 21.01
N HIS A 79 -2.51 10.78 20.82
CA HIS A 79 -3.84 11.34 20.57
C HIS A 79 -3.95 11.79 19.10
N ASP A 80 -5.18 11.93 18.59
CA ASP A 80 -5.39 12.34 17.19
C ASP A 80 -4.80 13.73 16.88
N GLU A 81 -4.78 14.61 17.88
CA GLU A 81 -4.21 15.95 17.81
C GLU A 81 -2.68 15.97 17.83
N ASP A 82 -2.03 14.87 18.23
CA ASP A 82 -0.58 14.81 18.31
C ASP A 82 0.05 15.00 16.93
N THR A 83 1.13 15.76 16.89
CA THR A 83 1.92 15.97 15.67
C THR A 83 2.67 14.72 15.23
N THR A 84 2.95 13.79 16.16
CA THR A 84 3.76 12.60 15.90
C THR A 84 3.13 11.36 16.53
N TRP A 85 2.79 10.38 15.69
CA TRP A 85 2.22 9.08 16.08
C TRP A 85 3.23 7.95 16.03
N TYR A 86 4.28 8.09 15.22
CA TYR A 86 5.29 7.06 15.02
C TYR A 86 6.64 7.49 15.58
N THR A 87 7.38 6.53 16.12
CA THR A 87 8.74 6.72 16.63
C THR A 87 9.77 6.83 15.50
N CYS A 88 11.00 7.23 15.82
CA CYS A 88 12.13 7.15 14.87
C CYS A 88 12.67 5.70 14.70
N LYS A 89 12.09 4.70 15.39
CA LYS A 89 12.57 3.32 15.34
C LYS A 89 12.00 2.58 14.12
N PRO A 90 12.85 2.12 13.18
CA PRO A 90 12.37 1.42 12.00
C PRO A 90 11.87 0.02 12.32
N VAL A 91 10.87 -0.43 11.55
CA VAL A 91 10.35 -1.79 11.58
C VAL A 91 11.20 -2.65 10.65
N GLY A 92 11.86 -3.67 11.23
CA GLY A 92 12.63 -4.65 10.47
C GLY A 92 11.75 -5.61 9.67
N LYS A 93 12.37 -6.35 8.75
CA LYS A 93 11.71 -7.37 7.89
C LYS A 93 10.83 -8.32 8.68
N HIS A 94 11.30 -8.84 9.81
CA HIS A 94 10.52 -9.77 10.65
C HIS A 94 9.29 -9.10 11.27
N GLY A 95 9.40 -7.83 11.68
CA GLY A 95 8.28 -7.05 12.19
C GLY A 95 7.19 -6.87 11.13
N LEU A 96 7.58 -6.47 9.91
CA LEU A 96 6.66 -6.32 8.78
C LEU A 96 6.04 -7.66 8.35
N GLN A 97 6.80 -8.76 8.37
CA GLN A 97 6.26 -10.09 8.07
C GLN A 97 5.20 -10.56 9.08
N GLN A 98 5.38 -10.20 10.35
CA GLN A 98 4.47 -10.58 11.44
C GLN A 98 3.34 -9.57 11.67
N PHE A 99 3.35 -8.43 10.96
CA PHE A 99 2.38 -7.37 11.16
C PHE A 99 0.94 -7.82 10.90
N LEU A 100 0.64 -8.32 9.70
CA LEU A 100 -0.70 -8.80 9.34
C LEU A 100 -1.19 -9.98 10.21
N PRO A 101 -0.36 -11.01 10.50
CA PRO A 101 -0.79 -12.08 11.39
C PRO A 101 -1.18 -11.58 12.78
N LYS A 102 -0.39 -10.65 13.35
CA LYS A 102 -0.68 -10.05 14.66
C LYS A 102 -1.96 -9.22 14.62
N LEU A 103 -2.09 -8.34 13.63
CA LEU A 103 -3.28 -7.51 13.44
C LEU A 103 -4.55 -8.36 13.31
N SER A 104 -4.50 -9.42 12.51
CA SER A 104 -5.65 -10.31 12.28
C SER A 104 -6.11 -10.98 13.58
N LYS A 105 -5.16 -11.41 14.42
CA LYS A 105 -5.46 -12.00 15.74
C LYS A 105 -6.04 -10.96 16.70
N GLN A 106 -5.46 -9.77 16.75
CA GLN A 106 -5.90 -8.70 17.65
C GLN A 106 -7.30 -8.18 17.30
N CYS A 107 -7.63 -8.09 16.02
CA CYS A 107 -8.95 -7.67 15.55
C CYS A 107 -9.98 -8.81 15.54
N GLY A 108 -9.60 -10.05 15.87
CA GLY A 108 -10.52 -11.20 15.85
C GLY A 108 -11.11 -11.49 14.47
N LEU A 109 -10.32 -11.30 13.40
CA LEU A 109 -10.79 -11.54 12.03
C LEU A 109 -11.12 -13.02 11.80
N SER A 110 -11.97 -13.30 10.81
CA SER A 110 -12.40 -14.67 10.44
C SER A 110 -11.25 -15.58 10.01
N GLN A 111 -10.12 -15.01 9.59
CA GLN A 111 -8.92 -15.74 9.23
C GLN A 111 -7.66 -14.91 9.53
N ILE A 112 -6.51 -15.59 9.59
CA ILE A 112 -5.21 -14.94 9.78
C ILE A 112 -4.63 -14.58 8.42
N TYR A 113 -4.58 -13.28 8.12
CA TYR A 113 -3.98 -12.78 6.89
C TYR A 113 -2.46 -12.69 7.01
N THR A 114 -1.77 -12.96 5.90
CA THR A 114 -0.31 -12.87 5.78
C THR A 114 0.06 -12.03 4.57
N ASN A 115 1.36 -11.71 4.42
CA ASN A 115 1.85 -11.07 3.20
C ASN A 115 1.59 -11.90 1.93
N HIS A 116 1.45 -13.23 2.05
CA HIS A 116 1.03 -14.06 0.93
C HIS A 116 -0.44 -13.78 0.55
N SER A 117 -1.31 -13.59 1.54
CA SER A 117 -2.71 -13.22 1.32
C SER A 117 -2.84 -11.90 0.56
N ILE A 118 -2.07 -10.85 0.90
CA ILE A 118 -2.07 -9.58 0.14
C ILE A 118 -1.74 -9.84 -1.32
N ARG A 119 -0.64 -10.57 -1.59
CA ARG A 119 -0.19 -10.81 -2.98
C ARG A 119 -1.22 -11.59 -3.77
N ALA A 120 -1.83 -12.62 -3.17
CA ALA A 120 -2.88 -13.39 -3.79
C ALA A 120 -4.10 -12.51 -4.13
N THR A 121 -4.54 -11.68 -3.18
CA THR A 121 -5.65 -10.74 -3.42
C THR A 121 -5.34 -9.76 -4.55
N SER A 122 -4.15 -9.17 -4.59
CA SER A 122 -3.75 -8.28 -5.69
C SER A 122 -3.79 -8.99 -7.05
N ALA A 123 -3.28 -10.22 -7.13
CA ALA A 123 -3.33 -11.02 -8.35
C ALA A 123 -4.77 -11.34 -8.77
N THR A 124 -5.64 -11.74 -7.83
CA THR A 124 -7.05 -12.03 -8.11
C THR A 124 -7.82 -10.78 -8.54
N VAL A 125 -7.63 -9.64 -7.88
CA VAL A 125 -8.29 -8.37 -8.23
C VAL A 125 -7.86 -7.93 -9.63
N LEU A 126 -6.57 -8.01 -9.95
CA LEU A 126 -6.06 -7.68 -11.28
C LEU A 126 -6.62 -8.62 -12.34
N HIS A 127 -6.63 -9.93 -12.08
CA HIS A 127 -7.21 -10.93 -12.98
C HIS A 127 -8.70 -10.66 -13.24
N ARG A 128 -9.47 -10.34 -12.19
CA ARG A 128 -10.88 -10.00 -12.32
C ARG A 128 -11.11 -8.71 -13.12
N ALA A 129 -10.30 -7.68 -12.88
CA ALA A 129 -10.38 -6.43 -13.63
C ALA A 129 -10.05 -6.64 -15.12
N ALA A 130 -9.02 -7.45 -15.43
CA ALA A 130 -8.66 -7.80 -16.80
C ALA A 130 -9.79 -8.58 -17.51
N ILE A 131 -10.44 -9.52 -16.81
CA ILE A 131 -11.61 -10.22 -17.36
C ILE A 131 -12.75 -9.22 -17.63
N GLN A 132 -13.04 -8.30 -16.70
CA GLN A 132 -14.09 -7.30 -16.86
C GLN A 132 -13.83 -6.33 -18.03
N SER A 133 -12.58 -5.94 -18.26
CA SER A 133 -12.22 -5.08 -19.40
C SER A 133 -12.36 -5.80 -20.75
N VAL A 134 -12.08 -7.11 -20.80
CA VAL A 134 -12.19 -7.91 -22.03
C VAL A 134 -13.64 -8.29 -22.32
N THR A 135 -14.47 -8.46 -21.29
CA THR A 135 -15.81 -9.02 -21.45
C THR A 135 -16.94 -8.00 -21.47
N GLY A 136 -16.76 -6.73 -21.07
CA GLY A 136 -17.77 -5.68 -21.26
C GLY A 136 -19.16 -5.90 -20.59
N HIS A 137 -19.35 -6.99 -19.83
CA HIS A 137 -20.64 -7.35 -19.24
C HIS A 137 -20.60 -7.23 -17.72
N LYS A 138 -21.47 -6.37 -17.16
CA LYS A 138 -21.83 -6.40 -15.75
C LYS A 138 -22.62 -7.69 -15.47
N SER A 139 -22.26 -8.33 -14.36
CA SER A 139 -22.91 -9.48 -13.71
C SER A 139 -22.43 -10.85 -14.18
N LEU A 140 -21.67 -11.54 -13.32
CA LEU A 140 -21.91 -12.95 -12.99
C LEU A 140 -21.62 -13.19 -11.50
N VAL A 141 -22.72 -13.34 -10.77
CA VAL A 141 -22.84 -14.02 -9.49
C VAL A 141 -22.58 -15.50 -9.73
N TYR A 142 -21.64 -16.10 -8.99
CA TYR A 142 -21.61 -17.54 -8.69
C TYR A 142 -21.05 -17.62 -7.26
N GLY A 143 -21.76 -18.10 -6.24
CA GLY A 143 -22.64 -19.27 -6.25
C GLY A 143 -21.91 -20.33 -5.44
N ILE A 144 -21.88 -20.15 -4.11
CA ILE A 144 -21.32 -21.10 -3.16
C ILE A 144 -22.43 -22.10 -2.84
N THR A 145 -22.32 -23.32 -3.33
CA THR A 145 -22.82 -24.52 -2.65
C THR A 145 -21.89 -25.66 -3.01
#